data_AF-A0A7R9ATS8-F1
#
_entry.id   AF-A0A7R9ATS8-F1
#
_cell.length_a   1.000
_cell.length_b   1.000
_cell.length_c   1.000
_cell.angle_alpha   90.00
_cell.angle_beta   90.00
_cell.angle_gamma   90.00
#
_symmetry.space_group_name_H-M   'P 1'
#
loop_
_entity.id
_entity.type
_entity.pdbx_description
1 polymer ?
#
loop_
_entity_poly.entity_id
_entity_poly.type
_entity_poly.pdbx_seq_one_letter_code
_entity_poly.pdbx_strand_id
1 'polypeptide(L)'
;MGIGKVELEEVNSHLRGGRVENRLGKTNPSSLDRDSNLDLPVLISRAQHDQRVSQLRHRGGMFCCHPKVTMSLDFYYVPLSPPCRSVLLVAKAVGIKMNLKLVDLGSGENLTPQYLKMNPQHTVPTLNDNGFSLWESRAILGYLVNKFGESDDPLYPRDPKKRALVDQRLYFDIGTLYQRFGDYCYPVIFNGAEFEPEKLAKLEEAVQFLDKFLEGQQWVAGSNLTIADISIVVTLSSAEVSHSV
;
A
#
# COMPACT_ATOMS: atom_id res chain seq x y z
N MET A 1 -24.84 -9.01 7.43
CA MET A 1 -25.36 -8.28 6.26
C MET A 1 -24.50 -7.02 6.09
N GLY A 2 -24.07 -6.75 4.85
CA GLY A 2 -23.34 -5.57 4.29
C GLY A 2 -22.60 -4.66 5.27
N ILE A 3 -21.29 -4.47 5.14
CA ILE A 3 -20.63 -3.68 4.07
C ILE A 3 -19.19 -4.19 3.90
N GLY A 4 -18.67 -4.19 2.65
CA GLY A 4 -17.22 -4.33 2.39
C GLY A 4 -16.78 -5.01 1.09
N LYS A 5 -17.69 -5.61 0.30
CA LYS A 5 -17.35 -6.23 -1.00
C LYS A 5 -16.88 -5.24 -2.09
N VAL A 6 -16.94 -3.93 -1.85
CA VAL A 6 -16.74 -2.91 -2.89
C VAL A 6 -15.29 -2.45 -3.03
N GLU A 7 -14.42 -2.58 -2.02
CA GLU A 7 -13.04 -2.05 -2.10
C GLU A 7 -11.98 -3.06 -2.58
N LEU A 8 -12.33 -4.34 -2.74
CA LEU A 8 -11.43 -5.36 -3.30
C LEU A 8 -11.52 -5.48 -4.83
N GLU A 9 -12.57 -4.97 -5.46
CA GLU A 9 -12.72 -5.03 -6.92
C GLU A 9 -11.87 -3.98 -7.67
N GLU A 10 -11.60 -2.80 -7.08
CA GLU A 10 -10.79 -1.76 -7.75
C GLU A 10 -9.32 -2.15 -7.94
N VAL A 11 -8.79 -3.04 -7.09
CA VAL A 11 -7.44 -3.61 -7.26
C VAL A 11 -7.44 -4.71 -8.34
N ASN A 12 -8.55 -5.45 -8.47
CA ASN A 12 -8.69 -6.53 -9.45
C ASN A 12 -9.08 -6.05 -10.86
N SER A 13 -9.69 -4.88 -11.00
CA SER A 13 -10.11 -4.34 -12.30
C SER A 13 -8.92 -3.98 -13.22
N HIS A 14 -7.76 -3.65 -12.63
CA HIS A 14 -6.52 -3.38 -13.36
C HIS A 14 -5.90 -4.63 -14.01
N LEU A 15 -6.38 -5.83 -13.69
CA LEU A 15 -5.85 -7.10 -14.21
C LEU A 15 -6.69 -7.70 -15.36
N ARG A 16 -7.83 -7.09 -15.74
CA ARG A 16 -8.75 -7.64 -16.77
C ARG A 16 -9.00 -6.71 -17.97
N GLY A 17 -8.13 -5.75 -18.24
CA GLY A 17 -8.29 -4.76 -19.30
C GLY A 17 -7.43 -5.00 -20.54
N GLY A 18 -7.53 -6.17 -21.17
CA GLY A 18 -6.70 -6.54 -22.33
C GLY A 18 -7.46 -7.28 -23.42
N ARG A 19 -8.53 -6.67 -23.98
CA ARG A 19 -9.05 -7.08 -25.30
C ARG A 19 -9.74 -5.91 -25.98
N VAL A 20 -9.14 -5.46 -27.09
CA VAL A 20 -9.65 -4.42 -27.98
C VAL A 20 -10.56 -5.08 -29.01
N GLU A 21 -11.85 -4.71 -29.04
CA GLU A 21 -12.68 -4.89 -30.23
C GLU A 21 -13.47 -3.61 -30.52
N ASN A 22 -13.32 -3.14 -31.76
CA ASN A 22 -14.01 -2.02 -32.39
C ASN A 22 -15.37 -2.46 -32.92
N ARG A 23 -16.43 -1.64 -32.72
CA ARG A 23 -17.32 -1.17 -33.81
C ARG A 23 -18.40 -0.15 -33.37
N LEU A 24 -18.24 1.06 -33.88
CA LEU A 24 -19.20 2.03 -34.45
C LEU A 24 -20.72 1.82 -34.26
N GLY A 25 -21.43 2.90 -33.88
CA GLY A 25 -22.87 3.06 -34.12
C GLY A 25 -23.47 4.33 -33.49
N LYS A 26 -23.87 5.29 -34.33
CA LYS A 26 -24.37 6.64 -34.01
C LYS A 26 -25.83 6.66 -33.51
N THR A 27 -26.21 7.64 -32.67
CA THR A 27 -27.15 8.77 -32.92
C THR A 27 -27.99 9.16 -31.68
N ASN A 28 -28.11 10.47 -31.46
CA ASN A 28 -29.09 11.22 -30.65
C ASN A 28 -30.03 11.97 -31.64
N PRO A 29 -31.02 12.83 -31.28
CA PRO A 29 -31.79 13.08 -30.02
C PRO A 29 -33.29 13.42 -30.28
N SER A 30 -34.08 13.64 -29.21
CA SER A 30 -35.34 14.44 -29.21
C SER A 30 -35.84 14.56 -27.75
N SER A 31 -36.43 15.62 -27.19
CA SER A 31 -36.99 16.90 -27.65
C SER A 31 -37.47 17.70 -26.41
N LEU A 32 -37.38 19.05 -26.46
CA LEU A 32 -38.38 20.09 -26.11
C LEU A 32 -39.20 19.93 -24.79
N ASP A 33 -39.42 20.91 -23.90
CA ASP A 33 -39.71 22.33 -24.11
C ASP A 33 -39.85 23.11 -22.76
N ARG A 34 -39.57 24.43 -22.83
CA ARG A 34 -40.22 25.62 -22.21
C ARG A 34 -40.24 25.94 -20.69
N ASP A 35 -39.52 27.04 -20.40
CA ASP A 35 -39.94 28.33 -19.81
C ASP A 35 -40.78 28.42 -18.53
N SER A 36 -40.20 29.07 -17.50
CA SER A 36 -40.88 30.16 -16.77
C SER A 36 -39.86 31.05 -16.03
N ASN A 37 -39.95 32.35 -16.32
CA ASN A 37 -39.20 33.46 -15.70
C ASN A 37 -39.57 33.67 -14.23
N LEU A 38 -38.58 34.01 -13.39
CA LEU A 38 -38.74 34.82 -12.18
C LEU A 38 -37.43 35.60 -11.92
N ASP A 39 -37.47 36.92 -12.17
CA ASP A 39 -36.46 37.89 -11.77
C ASP A 39 -36.58 38.22 -10.27
N LEU A 40 -35.45 38.40 -9.56
CA LEU A 40 -35.21 39.56 -8.68
C LEU A 40 -33.73 39.63 -8.18
N PRO A 41 -33.08 40.81 -8.20
CA PRO A 41 -31.68 41.01 -7.77
C PRO A 41 -31.55 41.71 -6.40
N VAL A 42 -30.93 41.08 -5.39
CA VAL A 42 -30.33 41.77 -4.21
C VAL A 42 -29.26 40.85 -3.59
N LEU A 43 -28.17 41.44 -3.08
CA LEU A 43 -27.15 40.86 -2.17
C LEU A 43 -25.84 40.35 -2.77
N ILE A 44 -25.10 41.19 -3.51
CA ILE A 44 -23.64 41.22 -3.37
C ILE A 44 -23.18 42.68 -3.35
N SER A 45 -23.02 43.23 -2.15
CA SER A 45 -22.34 44.50 -1.89
C SER A 45 -21.33 44.26 -0.77
N ARG A 46 -20.10 44.75 -1.00
CA ARG A 46 -18.97 44.89 -0.06
C ARG A 46 -18.06 43.68 0.16
N ALA A 47 -17.10 43.50 -0.76
CA ALA A 47 -15.70 43.19 -0.41
C ALA A 47 -14.78 43.35 -1.63
N GLN A 48 -14.78 44.50 -2.29
CA GLN A 48 -13.74 44.89 -3.24
C GLN A 48 -13.38 46.36 -3.02
N HIS A 49 -12.47 46.59 -2.08
CA HIS A 49 -11.68 47.81 -1.99
C HIS A 49 -10.50 47.50 -1.06
N ASP A 50 -9.36 47.10 -1.61
CA ASP A 50 -8.10 47.84 -1.40
C ASP A 50 -6.98 47.28 -2.29
N GLN A 51 -6.87 47.81 -3.51
CA GLN A 51 -5.61 47.85 -4.24
C GLN A 51 -5.12 49.29 -4.14
N ARG A 52 -4.01 49.51 -3.42
CA ARG A 52 -2.94 50.49 -3.69
C ARG A 52 -2.14 50.75 -2.42
N VAL A 53 -0.97 50.12 -2.29
CA VAL A 53 0.30 50.85 -2.08
C VAL A 53 1.43 49.96 -2.62
N SER A 54 1.86 50.25 -3.84
CA SER A 54 3.16 49.84 -4.36
C SER A 54 4.23 50.84 -3.92
N GLN A 55 5.44 50.31 -3.68
CA GLN A 55 6.75 50.98 -3.68
C GLN A 55 7.21 51.61 -2.36
N LEU A 56 8.15 50.92 -1.68
CA LEU A 56 9.30 51.54 -1.02
C LEU A 56 10.48 50.55 -0.98
N ARG A 57 11.41 50.79 -1.91
CA ARG A 57 12.88 50.67 -1.82
C ARG A 57 13.55 49.30 -1.59
N HIS A 58 14.21 48.89 -2.68
CA HIS A 58 15.46 48.16 -2.74
C HIS A 58 16.35 48.22 -1.48
N ARG A 59 16.61 47.05 -0.90
CA ARG A 59 17.92 46.68 -0.38
C ARG A 59 18.14 45.20 -0.68
N GLY A 60 19.24 44.92 -1.37
CA GLY A 60 19.59 43.60 -1.87
C GLY A 60 19.74 42.57 -0.75
N GLY A 61 19.04 41.47 -0.92
CA GLY A 61 19.35 40.18 -0.34
C GLY A 61 19.16 39.17 -1.46
N MET A 62 20.26 38.67 -2.00
CA MET A 62 20.26 37.56 -2.94
C MET A 62 19.72 36.34 -2.19
N PHE A 63 18.41 36.13 -2.24
CA PHE A 63 17.83 34.85 -1.86
C PHE A 63 18.28 33.86 -2.91
N CYS A 64 19.39 33.17 -2.64
CA CYS A 64 19.70 31.93 -3.32
C CYS A 64 18.51 31.00 -3.06
N CYS A 65 17.60 30.92 -4.05
CA CYS A 65 16.59 29.89 -4.14
C CYS A 65 17.31 28.56 -4.31
N HIS A 66 17.85 28.02 -3.22
CA HIS A 66 18.21 26.63 -3.17
C HIS A 66 16.91 25.88 -3.46
N PRO A 67 16.86 25.01 -4.49
CA PRO A 67 15.75 24.08 -4.60
C PRO A 67 15.72 23.32 -3.28
N LYS A 68 14.66 23.51 -2.48
CA LYS A 68 14.36 22.61 -1.38
C LYS A 68 14.18 21.26 -2.05
N VAL A 69 15.19 20.41 -1.94
CA VAL A 69 15.06 18.99 -2.29
C VAL A 69 13.81 18.54 -1.54
N THR A 70 12.75 18.25 -2.27
CA THR A 70 11.56 17.64 -1.69
C THR A 70 11.97 16.25 -1.28
N MET A 71 12.36 16.14 -0.02
CA MET A 71 12.82 14.93 0.65
C MET A 71 11.75 13.83 0.50
N SER A 72 11.93 12.94 -0.48
CA SER A 72 10.94 11.94 -0.90
C SER A 72 11.14 10.61 -0.18
N LEU A 73 10.02 9.95 0.14
CA LEU A 73 10.01 8.59 0.64
C LEU A 73 9.95 7.63 -0.56
N ASP A 74 11.11 7.17 -0.99
CA ASP A 74 11.24 6.29 -2.15
C ASP A 74 10.97 4.83 -1.75
N PHE A 75 10.12 4.15 -2.52
CA PHE A 75 9.71 2.78 -2.26
C PHE A 75 9.94 1.90 -3.48
N TYR A 76 10.98 1.05 -3.40
CA TYR A 76 11.39 0.12 -4.42
C TYR A 76 10.60 -1.18 -4.30
N TYR A 77 9.79 -1.48 -5.31
CA TYR A 77 8.75 -2.51 -5.20
C TYR A 77 8.47 -3.25 -6.52
N VAL A 78 7.80 -4.39 -6.36
CA VAL A 78 7.20 -5.17 -7.45
C VAL A 78 5.70 -5.33 -7.16
N PRO A 79 4.78 -5.01 -8.09
CA PRO A 79 3.34 -5.01 -7.83
C PRO A 79 2.77 -6.34 -7.30
N LEU A 80 3.23 -7.47 -7.83
CA LEU A 80 2.73 -8.80 -7.45
C LEU A 80 3.34 -9.31 -6.13
N SER A 81 4.47 -8.75 -5.71
CA SER A 81 5.20 -9.20 -4.52
C SER A 81 4.34 -9.02 -3.25
N PRO A 82 4.00 -10.11 -2.53
CA PRO A 82 3.24 -10.01 -1.28
C PRO A 82 3.86 -9.03 -0.27
N PRO A 83 5.16 -9.10 0.09
CA PRO A 83 5.73 -8.19 1.07
C PRO A 83 5.67 -6.71 0.62
N CYS A 84 5.69 -6.43 -0.69
CA CYS A 84 5.50 -5.08 -1.22
C CYS A 84 4.06 -4.59 -1.01
N ARG A 85 3.06 -5.44 -1.26
CA ARG A 85 1.65 -5.09 -1.07
C ARG A 85 1.32 -4.76 0.39
N SER A 86 1.90 -5.47 1.36
CA SER A 86 1.71 -5.14 2.79
C SER A 86 2.18 -3.72 3.11
N VAL A 87 3.33 -3.29 2.56
CA VAL A 87 3.84 -1.93 2.76
C VAL A 87 2.94 -0.88 2.10
N LEU A 88 2.45 -1.14 0.90
CA LEU A 88 1.49 -0.25 0.22
C LEU A 88 0.19 -0.07 1.01
N LEU A 89 -0.33 -1.16 1.60
CA LEU A 89 -1.54 -1.12 2.42
C LEU A 89 -1.32 -0.31 3.70
N VAL A 90 -0.20 -0.52 4.41
CA VAL A 90 0.12 0.29 5.60
C VAL A 90 0.35 1.75 5.23
N ALA A 91 1.06 2.04 4.15
CA ALA A 91 1.26 3.41 3.68
C ALA A 91 -0.07 4.13 3.40
N LYS A 92 -1.03 3.42 2.77
CA LYS A 92 -2.40 3.94 2.58
C LYS A 92 -3.12 4.14 3.91
N ALA A 93 -2.99 3.20 4.85
CA ALA A 93 -3.65 3.27 6.16
C ALA A 93 -3.16 4.45 7.01
N VAL A 94 -1.87 4.78 6.96
CA VAL A 94 -1.28 5.95 7.66
C VAL A 94 -1.31 7.23 6.81
N GLY A 95 -1.97 7.22 5.66
CA GLY A 95 -2.21 8.42 4.84
C GLY A 95 -0.99 9.00 4.13
N ILE A 96 0.07 8.21 3.90
CA ILE A 96 1.28 8.70 3.22
C ILE A 96 1.32 8.33 1.73
N LYS A 97 1.83 9.25 0.92
CA LYS A 97 2.14 9.00 -0.50
C LYS A 97 3.63 8.75 -0.66
N MET A 98 3.99 7.56 -1.13
CA MET A 98 5.37 7.19 -1.44
C MET A 98 5.69 7.45 -2.91
N ASN A 99 6.97 7.69 -3.19
CA ASN A 99 7.50 7.71 -4.54
C ASN A 99 7.80 6.28 -4.99
N LEU A 100 6.87 5.69 -5.73
CA LEU A 100 6.95 4.29 -6.14
C LEU A 100 8.02 4.10 -7.23
N LYS A 101 9.01 3.25 -6.96
CA LYS A 101 10.09 2.87 -7.87
C LYS A 101 9.88 1.40 -8.26
N LEU A 102 9.36 1.17 -9.47
CA LEU A 102 9.26 -0.19 -9.99
C LEU A 102 10.68 -0.76 -10.15
N VAL A 103 10.88 -2.01 -9.71
CA VAL A 103 12.14 -2.74 -9.88
C VAL A 103 11.88 -3.95 -10.77
N ASP A 104 12.59 -4.06 -11.88
CA ASP A 104 12.57 -5.24 -12.72
C ASP A 104 13.56 -6.29 -12.21
N LEU A 105 13.04 -7.32 -11.54
CA LEU A 105 13.82 -8.45 -11.04
C LEU A 105 14.28 -9.39 -12.17
N GLY A 106 13.59 -9.40 -13.32
CA GLY A 106 13.93 -10.24 -14.47
C GLY A 106 15.16 -9.74 -15.23
N SER A 107 15.35 -8.42 -15.30
CA SER A 107 16.58 -7.81 -15.84
C SER A 107 17.68 -7.61 -14.81
N GLY A 108 17.42 -7.92 -13.53
CA GLY A 108 18.41 -7.87 -12.46
C GLY A 108 18.70 -6.45 -11.94
N GLU A 109 17.73 -5.52 -12.00
CA GLU A 109 17.92 -4.15 -11.51
C GLU A 109 18.31 -4.09 -10.02
N ASN A 110 17.82 -5.04 -9.23
CA ASN A 110 18.16 -5.23 -7.81
C ASN A 110 19.62 -5.66 -7.58
N LEU A 111 20.34 -6.08 -8.62
CA LEU A 111 21.76 -6.49 -8.58
C LEU A 111 22.72 -5.38 -9.05
N THR A 112 22.20 -4.21 -9.45
CA THR A 112 23.04 -3.08 -9.84
C THR A 112 23.89 -2.60 -8.65
N PRO A 113 25.11 -2.09 -8.87
CA PRO A 113 25.94 -1.55 -7.79
C PRO A 113 25.24 -0.47 -6.97
N GLN A 114 24.36 0.32 -7.61
CA GLN A 114 23.56 1.35 -6.96
C GLN A 114 22.53 0.75 -6.01
N TYR A 115 21.82 -0.31 -6.42
CA TYR A 115 20.86 -1.00 -5.56
C TYR A 115 21.55 -1.75 -4.43
N LEU A 116 22.65 -2.46 -4.71
CA LEU A 116 23.42 -3.19 -3.71
C LEU A 116 24.02 -2.28 -2.63
N LYS A 117 24.41 -1.05 -3.00
CA LYS A 117 24.87 -0.05 -2.03
C LYS A 117 23.75 0.39 -1.07
N MET A 118 22.50 0.35 -1.52
CA MET A 118 21.32 0.69 -0.72
C MET A 118 20.82 -0.49 0.12
N ASN A 119 20.72 -1.67 -0.49
CA ASN A 119 20.30 -2.92 0.12
C ASN A 119 21.25 -4.05 -0.34
N PRO A 120 22.21 -4.49 0.51
CA PRO A 120 23.15 -5.55 0.16
C PRO A 120 22.48 -6.92 0.04
N GLN A 121 21.28 -7.11 0.61
CA GLN A 121 20.46 -8.32 0.47
C GLN A 121 19.68 -8.33 -0.86
N HIS A 122 19.77 -7.26 -1.68
CA HIS A 122 19.20 -7.18 -3.03
C HIS A 122 17.72 -7.62 -3.12
N THR A 123 16.93 -7.31 -2.09
CA THR A 123 15.53 -7.70 -1.96
C THR A 123 14.58 -6.53 -2.21
N VAL A 124 13.36 -6.88 -2.64
CA VAL A 124 12.19 -6.00 -2.56
C VAL A 124 11.24 -6.55 -1.48
N PRO A 125 10.54 -5.68 -0.73
CA PRO A 125 10.59 -4.22 -0.78
C PRO A 125 11.87 -3.62 -0.17
N THR A 126 12.29 -2.47 -0.69
CA THR A 126 13.27 -1.58 -0.05
C THR A 126 12.70 -0.17 0.05
N LEU A 127 12.77 0.43 1.24
CA LEU A 127 12.40 1.81 1.51
C LEU A 127 13.65 2.67 1.61
N ASN A 128 13.64 3.87 1.01
CA ASN A 128 14.62 4.91 1.27
C ASN A 128 13.90 6.17 1.75
N ASP A 129 14.04 6.46 3.04
CA ASP A 129 13.65 7.71 3.65
C ASP A 129 14.86 8.63 3.70
N ASN A 130 15.09 9.39 2.63
CA ASN A 130 16.07 10.48 2.65
C ASN A 130 17.49 10.06 3.04
N GLY A 131 17.93 8.92 2.51
CA GLY A 131 19.22 8.32 2.82
C GLY A 131 19.17 7.23 3.92
N PHE A 132 18.11 7.17 4.72
CA PHE A 132 17.85 6.02 5.58
C PHE A 132 17.23 4.89 4.76
N SER A 133 17.99 3.82 4.53
CA SER A 133 17.53 2.66 3.77
C SER A 133 17.09 1.54 4.70
N LEU A 134 15.91 0.96 4.44
CA LEU A 134 15.34 -0.12 5.24
C LEU A 134 14.70 -1.16 4.31
N TRP A 135 15.07 -2.42 4.49
CA TRP A 135 14.41 -3.59 3.90
C TRP A 135 13.83 -4.46 5.03
N GLU A 136 13.26 -5.61 4.69
CA GLU A 136 12.35 -6.41 5.54
C GLU A 136 10.97 -5.75 5.69
N SER A 137 9.96 -6.30 5.01
CA SER A 137 8.63 -5.69 4.91
C SER A 137 8.02 -5.39 6.27
N ARG A 138 8.10 -6.33 7.22
CA ARG A 138 7.51 -6.20 8.56
C ARG A 138 8.21 -5.12 9.41
N ALA A 139 9.52 -4.93 9.22
CA ALA A 139 10.24 -3.82 9.82
C ALA A 139 9.80 -2.48 9.21
N ILE A 140 9.61 -2.43 7.88
CA ILE A 140 9.05 -1.26 7.19
C ILE A 140 7.65 -0.94 7.71
N LEU A 141 6.76 -1.94 7.90
CA LEU A 141 5.40 -1.71 8.41
C LEU A 141 5.44 -0.98 9.77
N GLY A 142 6.23 -1.50 10.72
CA GLY A 142 6.39 -0.89 12.04
C GLY A 142 7.00 0.51 11.96
N TYR A 143 8.00 0.71 11.10
CA TYR A 143 8.61 2.02 10.87
C TYR A 143 7.60 3.06 10.35
N LEU A 144 6.78 2.69 9.37
CA LEU A 144 5.78 3.61 8.81
C LEU A 144 4.74 4.04 9.85
N VAL A 145 4.21 3.11 10.64
CA VAL A 145 3.25 3.45 11.71
C VAL A 145 3.92 4.26 12.81
N ASN A 146 5.13 3.89 13.24
CA ASN A 146 5.84 4.64 14.28
C ASN A 146 6.16 6.09 13.87
N LYS A 147 6.45 6.33 12.59
CA LYS A 147 6.86 7.64 12.07
C LYS A 147 5.69 8.52 11.65
N PHE A 148 4.67 7.92 11.03
CA PHE A 148 3.59 8.67 10.37
C PHE A 148 2.21 8.39 10.96
N GLY A 149 2.06 7.35 11.78
CA GLY A 149 0.83 7.07 12.52
C GLY A 149 0.65 7.98 13.72
N GLU A 150 -0.56 7.96 14.27
CA GLU A 150 -0.90 8.70 15.48
C GLU A 150 -0.18 8.12 16.72
N SER A 151 -0.02 8.91 17.78
CA SER A 151 0.72 8.48 18.98
C SER A 151 0.15 7.24 19.68
N ASP A 152 -1.17 7.04 19.56
CA ASP A 152 -1.91 5.88 20.09
C ASP A 152 -2.55 5.05 18.95
N ASP A 153 -1.90 5.02 17.78
CA ASP A 153 -2.42 4.30 16.61
C ASP A 153 -2.64 2.80 16.93
N PRO A 154 -3.88 2.28 16.80
CA PRO A 154 -4.17 0.88 17.05
C PRO A 154 -3.45 -0.07 16.08
N LEU A 155 -2.96 0.42 14.92
CA LEU A 155 -2.23 -0.39 13.95
C LEU A 155 -0.93 -0.98 14.53
N TYR A 156 -0.25 -0.21 15.39
CA TYR A 156 1.01 -0.61 16.00
C TYR A 156 1.12 -0.02 17.44
N PRO A 157 0.37 -0.54 18.43
CA PRO A 157 0.24 0.06 19.76
C PRO A 157 1.56 0.12 20.55
N ARG A 158 1.73 1.18 21.36
CA ARG A 158 2.92 1.37 22.24
C ARG A 158 2.86 0.61 23.56
N ASP A 159 1.67 0.19 24.00
CA ASP A 159 1.54 -0.65 25.20
C ASP A 159 2.38 -1.93 25.02
N PRO A 160 3.32 -2.25 25.93
CA PRO A 160 4.25 -3.35 25.73
C PRO A 160 3.58 -4.71 25.52
N LYS A 161 2.44 -4.97 26.19
CA LYS A 161 1.75 -6.26 26.08
C LYS A 161 1.03 -6.39 24.74
N LYS A 162 0.31 -5.34 24.33
CA LYS A 162 -0.35 -5.30 23.01
C LYS A 162 0.68 -5.34 21.89
N ARG A 163 1.78 -4.59 22.03
CA ARG A 163 2.92 -4.59 21.10
C ARG A 163 3.47 -5.99 20.91
N ALA A 164 3.76 -6.69 22.00
CA ALA A 164 4.33 -8.04 21.97
C ALA A 164 3.41 -9.05 21.26
N LEU A 165 2.09 -8.94 21.40
CA LEU A 165 1.15 -9.78 20.67
C LEU A 165 1.21 -9.52 19.16
N VAL A 166 1.22 -8.25 18.73
CA VAL A 166 1.38 -7.89 17.30
C VAL A 166 2.71 -8.43 16.76
N ASP A 167 3.80 -8.22 17.48
CA ASP A 167 5.13 -8.66 17.07
C ASP A 167 5.18 -10.20 16.98
N GLN A 168 4.58 -10.92 17.94
CA GLN A 168 4.45 -12.38 17.88
C GLN A 168 3.73 -12.83 16.59
N ARG A 169 2.65 -12.14 16.20
CA ARG A 169 1.91 -12.47 14.97
C ARG A 169 2.72 -12.15 13.71
N LEU A 170 3.50 -11.07 13.71
CA LEU A 170 4.42 -10.74 12.61
C LEU A 170 5.54 -11.78 12.47
N TYR A 171 6.11 -12.24 13.59
CA TYR A 171 7.13 -13.30 13.59
C TYR A 171 6.56 -14.65 13.17
N PHE A 172 5.33 -14.98 13.60
CA PHE A 172 4.60 -16.14 13.09
C PHE A 172 4.38 -16.05 11.58
N ASP A 173 4.00 -14.87 11.09
CA ASP A 173 3.75 -14.68 9.67
C ASP A 173 5.04 -14.86 8.85
N ILE A 174 6.16 -14.21 9.19
CA ILE A 174 7.42 -14.42 8.42
C ILE A 174 7.99 -15.84 8.59
N GLY A 175 8.03 -16.36 9.82
CA GLY A 175 8.76 -17.59 10.15
C GLY A 175 7.97 -18.87 9.94
N THR A 176 6.64 -18.78 9.84
CA THR A 176 5.77 -19.95 9.71
C THR A 176 4.86 -19.81 8.51
N LEU A 177 3.93 -18.84 8.50
CA LEU A 177 2.88 -18.79 7.48
C LEU A 177 3.43 -18.46 6.09
N TYR A 178 4.14 -17.34 5.95
CA TYR A 178 4.74 -16.88 4.70
C TYR A 178 5.85 -17.81 4.22
N GLN A 179 6.66 -18.36 5.14
CA GLN A 179 7.67 -19.36 4.79
C GLN A 179 7.02 -20.59 4.15
N ARG A 180 5.99 -21.17 4.78
CA ARG A 180 5.29 -22.36 4.25
C ARG A 180 4.54 -22.06 2.96
N PHE A 181 4.00 -20.85 2.82
CA PHE A 181 3.44 -20.37 1.55
C PHE A 181 4.53 -20.31 0.46
N GLY A 182 5.69 -19.74 0.76
CA GLY A 182 6.83 -19.67 -0.16
C GLY A 182 7.32 -21.05 -0.58
N ASP A 183 7.50 -21.97 0.38
CA ASP A 183 7.93 -23.34 0.11
C ASP A 183 6.97 -24.09 -0.81
N TYR A 184 5.66 -23.86 -0.64
CA TYR A 184 4.60 -24.48 -1.41
C TYR A 184 4.42 -23.86 -2.81
N CYS A 185 4.37 -22.53 -2.91
CA CYS A 185 3.98 -21.84 -4.14
C CYS A 185 5.18 -21.41 -5.01
N TYR A 186 6.31 -21.00 -4.44
CA TYR A 186 7.41 -20.41 -5.23
C TYR A 186 8.09 -21.39 -6.19
N PRO A 187 8.31 -22.68 -5.84
CA PRO A 187 8.81 -23.65 -6.81
C PRO A 187 7.90 -23.80 -8.03
N VAL A 188 6.57 -23.76 -7.83
CA VAL A 188 5.59 -23.85 -8.91
C VAL A 188 5.59 -22.59 -9.76
N ILE A 189 5.48 -21.42 -9.11
CA ILE A 189 5.37 -20.12 -9.80
C ILE A 189 6.64 -19.77 -10.59
N PHE A 190 7.82 -19.99 -10.02
CA PHE A 190 9.08 -19.50 -10.60
C PHE A 190 9.88 -20.58 -11.34
N ASN A 191 9.71 -21.86 -10.97
CA ASN A 191 10.49 -22.95 -11.57
C ASN A 191 9.63 -23.96 -12.35
N GLY A 192 8.30 -23.77 -12.41
CA GLY A 192 7.39 -24.68 -13.10
C GLY A 192 7.33 -26.08 -12.48
N ALA A 193 7.64 -26.20 -11.19
CA ALA A 193 7.51 -27.47 -10.46
C ALA A 193 6.04 -27.86 -10.27
N GLU A 194 5.78 -29.11 -9.89
CA GLU A 194 4.45 -29.56 -9.47
C GLU A 194 4.19 -29.25 -7.99
N PHE A 195 2.92 -29.16 -7.61
CA PHE A 195 2.53 -28.98 -6.21
C PHE A 195 2.84 -30.23 -5.38
N GLU A 196 3.50 -30.02 -4.24
CA GLU A 196 3.84 -31.09 -3.30
C GLU A 196 2.81 -31.17 -2.16
N PRO A 197 2.07 -32.29 -2.00
CA PRO A 197 1.03 -32.43 -0.97
C PRO A 197 1.54 -32.26 0.46
N GLU A 198 2.78 -32.67 0.74
CA GLU A 198 3.38 -32.52 2.08
C GLU A 198 3.57 -31.04 2.46
N LYS A 199 3.92 -30.19 1.49
CA LYS A 199 4.07 -28.74 1.70
C LYS A 199 2.72 -28.06 1.86
N LEU A 200 1.70 -28.52 1.12
CA LEU A 200 0.31 -28.06 1.32
C LEU A 200 -0.16 -28.37 2.75
N ALA A 201 0.05 -29.59 3.24
CA ALA A 201 -0.33 -29.97 4.61
C ALA A 201 0.38 -29.10 5.67
N LYS A 202 1.63 -28.69 5.43
CA LYS A 202 2.33 -27.72 6.29
C LYS A 202 1.68 -26.34 6.22
N LEU A 203 1.35 -25.84 5.03
CA LEU A 203 0.65 -24.56 4.91
C LEU A 203 -0.71 -24.60 5.61
N GLU A 204 -1.49 -25.66 5.44
CA GLU A 204 -2.77 -25.88 6.12
C GLU A 204 -2.61 -25.90 7.65
N GLU A 205 -1.59 -26.57 8.18
CA GLU A 205 -1.27 -26.55 9.62
C GLU A 205 -0.99 -25.11 10.12
N ALA A 206 -0.34 -24.27 9.31
CA ALA A 206 -0.13 -22.87 9.67
C ALA A 206 -1.44 -22.07 9.69
N VAL A 207 -2.34 -22.33 8.74
CA VAL A 207 -3.69 -21.75 8.74
C VAL A 207 -4.48 -22.20 9.98
N GLN A 208 -4.36 -23.46 10.40
CA GLN A 208 -5.00 -23.94 11.64
C GLN A 208 -4.48 -23.22 12.89
N PHE A 209 -3.17 -22.90 12.96
CA PHE A 209 -2.66 -22.06 14.05
C PHE A 209 -3.25 -20.65 14.02
N LEU A 210 -3.45 -20.08 12.82
CA LEU A 210 -4.09 -18.78 12.67
C LEU A 210 -5.55 -18.80 13.15
N ASP A 211 -6.31 -19.86 12.84
CA ASP A 211 -7.66 -20.04 13.38
C ASP A 211 -7.67 -20.01 14.91
N LYS A 212 -6.71 -20.69 15.55
CA LYS A 212 -6.54 -20.65 17.01
C LYS A 212 -6.21 -19.26 17.54
N PHE A 213 -5.44 -18.44 16.81
CA PHE A 213 -5.17 -17.07 17.22
C PHE A 213 -6.40 -16.16 17.11
N LEU A 214 -7.34 -16.49 16.22
CA LEU A 214 -8.58 -15.74 16.01
C LEU A 214 -9.73 -16.21 16.93
N GLU A 215 -9.61 -17.34 17.61
CA GLU A 215 -10.62 -17.83 18.55
C GLU A 215 -10.94 -16.78 19.63
N GLY A 216 -12.18 -16.28 19.62
CA GLY A 216 -12.65 -15.27 20.57
C GLY A 216 -12.07 -13.85 20.36
N GLN A 217 -11.41 -13.59 19.22
CA GLN A 217 -10.86 -12.28 18.88
C GLN A 217 -11.47 -11.77 17.56
N GLN A 218 -11.53 -10.45 17.39
CA GLN A 218 -11.96 -9.85 16.12
C GLN A 218 -10.82 -9.78 15.11
N TRP A 219 -9.59 -9.58 15.58
CA TRP A 219 -8.37 -9.43 14.79
C TRP A 219 -7.25 -10.29 15.38
N VAL A 220 -6.22 -10.60 14.60
CA VAL A 220 -5.22 -11.63 14.96
C VAL A 220 -4.44 -11.32 16.23
N ALA A 221 -4.37 -10.04 16.62
CA ALA A 221 -3.68 -9.56 17.81
C ALA A 221 -4.61 -8.94 18.87
N GLY A 222 -5.93 -9.01 18.71
CA GLY A 222 -6.90 -8.53 19.70
C GLY A 222 -8.16 -7.91 19.11
N SER A 223 -8.59 -6.79 19.69
CA SER A 223 -9.86 -6.13 19.36
C SER A 223 -9.78 -5.13 18.19
N ASN A 224 -8.57 -4.73 17.77
CA ASN A 224 -8.37 -3.74 16.71
C ASN A 224 -7.51 -4.32 15.58
N LEU A 225 -7.71 -3.81 14.37
CA LEU A 225 -6.86 -4.08 13.21
C LEU A 225 -5.43 -3.62 13.49
N THR A 226 -4.45 -4.45 13.15
CA THR A 226 -3.02 -4.18 13.33
C THR A 226 -2.23 -4.43 12.04
N ILE A 227 -0.96 -4.02 12.01
CA ILE A 227 -0.07 -4.36 10.89
C ILE A 227 0.13 -5.88 10.74
N ALA A 228 -0.12 -6.68 11.79
CA ALA A 228 -0.07 -8.13 11.69
C ALA A 228 -1.20 -8.67 10.80
N ASP A 229 -2.42 -8.12 10.94
CA ASP A 229 -3.56 -8.47 10.09
C ASP A 229 -3.27 -8.13 8.62
N ILE A 230 -2.70 -6.95 8.37
CA ILE A 230 -2.33 -6.49 7.02
C ILE A 230 -1.26 -7.39 6.39
N SER A 231 -0.27 -7.83 7.18
CA SER A 231 0.76 -8.73 6.70
C SER A 231 0.19 -10.11 6.36
N ILE A 232 -0.62 -10.67 7.27
CA ILE A 232 -1.21 -12.01 7.14
C ILE A 232 -2.23 -12.08 6.00
N VAL A 233 -3.12 -11.09 5.85
CA VAL A 233 -4.15 -11.10 4.78
C VAL A 233 -3.51 -11.07 3.38
N VAL A 234 -2.37 -10.40 3.25
CA VAL A 234 -1.61 -10.39 2.01
C VAL A 234 -0.99 -11.76 1.73
N THR A 235 -0.46 -12.45 2.74
CA THR A 235 0.00 -13.84 2.58
C THR A 235 -1.15 -14.77 2.16
N LEU A 236 -2.28 -14.72 2.86
CA LEU A 236 -3.45 -15.57 2.58
C LEU A 236 -4.05 -15.33 1.19
N SER A 237 -4.28 -14.07 0.81
CA SER A 237 -4.78 -13.74 -0.53
C SER A 237 -3.82 -14.18 -1.64
N SER A 238 -2.51 -14.17 -1.38
CA SER A 238 -1.52 -14.70 -2.33
C SER A 238 -1.61 -16.21 -2.45
N ALA A 239 -1.75 -16.91 -1.32
CA ALA A 239 -1.88 -18.35 -1.29
C ALA A 239 -3.16 -18.81 -2.01
N GLU A 240 -4.29 -18.15 -1.75
CA GLU A 240 -5.58 -18.45 -2.39
C GLU A 240 -5.49 -18.33 -3.92
N VAL A 241 -4.94 -17.21 -4.41
CA VAL A 241 -4.78 -17.00 -5.85
C VAL A 241 -3.79 -17.98 -6.46
N SER A 242 -2.69 -18.30 -5.76
CA SER A 242 -1.64 -19.18 -6.28
C SER A 242 -2.03 -20.66 -6.31
N HIS A 243 -2.88 -21.10 -5.38
CA HIS A 243 -3.38 -22.48 -5.32
C HIS A 243 -4.54 -22.72 -6.31
N SER A 244 -5.23 -21.66 -6.75
CA SER A 244 -6.35 -21.76 -7.69
C SER A 244 -5.93 -21.87 -9.17
N VAL A 245 -4.63 -21.95 -9.46
CA VAL A 245 -4.04 -22.05 -10.81
C VAL A 245 -3.49 -23.45 -11.02
#